data_AF-A0A2U1M913-F1
#
_entry.id   AF-A0A2U1M913-F1
#
_cell.length_a   1.000
_cell.length_b   1.000
_cell.length_c   1.000
_cell.angle_alpha   90.00
_cell.angle_beta   90.00
_cell.angle_gamma   90.00
#
_symmetry.space_group_name_H-M   'P 1'
#
loop_
_entity.id
_entity.type
_entity.pdbx_description
1 polymer ?
#
loop_
_entity_poly.entity_id
_entity_poly.type
_entity_poly.pdbx_seq_one_letter_code
_entity_poly.pdbx_strand_id
1 'polypeptide(L)' 'MSRSLGIPVKLLHEAAGHIVTVELKSGEVYRGSMVECEDNWNCQLENITFTAKAQAAGRGTAGPGRGR' A
#
# COMPACT_ATOMS: atom_id res chain seq x y z
N MET A 1 -7.27 22.76 -9.56
CA MET A 1 -6.46 22.97 -8.35
C MET A 1 -7.23 23.85 -7.36
N SER A 2 -7.94 23.22 -6.42
CA SER A 2 -8.80 23.88 -5.42
C SER A 2 -7.93 24.68 -4.42
N ARG A 3 -8.35 25.91 -4.07
CA ARG A 3 -7.52 26.90 -3.34
C ARG A 3 -7.36 26.66 -1.82
N SER A 4 -7.61 25.45 -1.29
CA SER A 4 -7.41 25.17 0.15
C SER A 4 -7.07 23.72 0.50
N LEU A 5 -6.33 23.00 -0.35
CA LEU A 5 -5.85 21.67 0.04
C LEU A 5 -4.94 21.76 1.27
N GLY A 6 -5.20 20.90 2.27
CA GLY A 6 -4.32 20.74 3.43
C GLY A 6 -2.92 20.29 3.00
N ILE A 7 -1.92 20.55 3.84
CA ILE A 7 -0.52 20.18 3.59
C ILE A 7 -0.38 18.70 3.13
N PRO A 8 -1.06 17.72 3.74
CA PRO A 8 -0.93 16.32 3.32
C PRO A 8 -1.32 16.07 1.85
N VAL A 9 -2.43 16.65 1.38
CA VAL A 9 -2.89 16.45 0.00
C VAL A 9 -2.00 17.20 -0.98
N LYS A 10 -1.47 18.37 -0.59
CA LYS A 10 -0.46 19.08 -1.40
C LYS A 10 0.81 18.26 -1.61
N LEU A 11 1.33 17.67 -0.54
CA LEU A 11 2.52 16.80 -0.62
C LEU A 11 2.25 15.55 -1.46
N LEU A 12 1.02 15.02 -1.44
CA LEU A 12 0.64 13.92 -2.31
C LEU A 12 0.71 14.31 -3.80
N HIS A 13 0.18 15.49 -4.16
CA HIS A 13 0.30 16.04 -5.52
C HIS A 13 1.76 16.29 -5.92
N GLU A 14 2.60 16.74 -5.00
CA GLU A 14 4.04 16.93 -5.25
C GLU A 14 4.82 15.60 -5.43
N ALA A 15 4.26 14.48 -4.98
CA ALA A 15 4.86 13.15 -5.15
C ALA A 15 4.66 12.55 -6.55
N ALA A 16 3.87 13.18 -7.43
CA ALA A 16 3.81 12.77 -8.83
C ALA A 16 5.21 12.72 -9.48
N GLY A 17 5.46 11.71 -10.30
CA GLY A 17 6.76 11.41 -10.90
C GLY A 17 7.73 10.64 -9.99
N HIS A 18 7.43 10.47 -8.70
CA HIS A 18 8.30 9.77 -7.76
C HIS A 18 7.86 8.30 -7.57
N ILE A 19 8.79 7.49 -7.07
CA ILE A 19 8.47 6.14 -6.62
C ILE A 19 7.82 6.22 -5.23
N VAL A 20 6.58 5.76 -5.14
CA VAL A 20 5.79 5.75 -3.91
C VAL A 20 5.46 4.32 -3.48
N THR A 21 5.11 4.17 -2.21
CA THR A 21 4.59 2.91 -1.66
C THR A 21 3.19 3.18 -1.12
N VAL A 22 2.19 2.48 -1.65
CA VAL A 22 0.78 2.59 -1.24
C VAL A 22 0.38 1.30 -0.54
N GLU A 23 0.03 1.40 0.73
CA GLU A 23 -0.53 0.29 1.51
C GLU A 23 -2.06 0.41 1.57
N LEU A 24 -2.76 -0.64 1.14
CA LEU A 24 -4.21 -0.72 1.24
C LEU A 24 -4.63 -1.20 2.64
N LYS A 25 -5.88 -0.93 3.02
CA LYS A 25 -6.46 -1.46 4.28
C LYS A 25 -6.46 -2.98 4.37
N SER A 26 -6.35 -3.68 3.23
CA SER A 26 -6.17 -5.13 3.16
C SER A 26 -4.78 -5.59 3.67
N GLY A 27 -3.82 -4.68 3.78
CA GLY A 27 -2.40 -4.97 4.07
C GLY A 27 -1.59 -5.31 2.82
N GLU A 28 -2.17 -5.16 1.63
CA GLU A 28 -1.47 -5.29 0.36
C GLU A 28 -0.68 -4.00 0.07
N VAL A 29 0.52 -4.16 -0.51
CA VAL A 29 1.41 -3.04 -0.78
C VAL A 29 1.71 -2.97 -2.28
N TYR A 30 1.57 -1.77 -2.84
CA TYR A 30 1.87 -1.45 -4.23
C TYR A 30 3.00 -0.42 -4.26
N ARG A 31 4.14 -0.77 -4.86
CA ARG A 31 5.28 0.14 -5.00
C ARG A 31 5.54 0.43 -6.47
N GLY A 32 5.42 1.69 -6.90
CA GLY A 32 5.54 2.07 -8.30
C GLY A 32 5.72 3.58 -8.48
N SER A 33 5.83 4.03 -9.73
CA SER A 33 5.88 5.46 -10.06
C SER A 33 4.46 6.04 -10.02
N MET A 34 4.27 7.16 -9.31
CA MET A 34 3.00 7.88 -9.29
C MET A 34 2.86 8.76 -10.52
N VAL A 35 1.83 8.53 -11.33
CA VAL A 35 1.53 9.36 -12.51
C VAL A 35 0.78 10.62 -12.08
N GLU A 36 -0.30 10.44 -11.33
CA GLU A 36 -1.14 11.53 -10.80
C GLU A 36 -1.93 11.06 -9.57
N CYS A 37 -2.48 12.03 -8.83
CA CYS A 37 -3.42 11.78 -7.74
C CYS A 37 -4.57 12.80 -7.72
N GLU A 38 -5.70 12.40 -7.17
CA GLU A 38 -6.88 13.26 -6.96
C GLU A 38 -6.97 13.75 -5.51
N ASP A 39 -7.78 14.78 -5.25
CA ASP A 39 -8.01 15.33 -3.91
C ASP A 39 -8.63 14.30 -2.92
N ASN A 40 -9.25 13.25 -3.46
CA ASN A 40 -9.84 12.12 -2.71
C ASN A 40 -8.84 10.96 -2.45
N TRP A 41 -7.56 11.14 -2.77
CA TRP A 41 -6.47 10.16 -2.61
C TRP A 41 -6.48 8.98 -3.59
N ASN A 42 -7.32 9.00 -4.63
CA ASN A 42 -7.13 8.09 -5.76
C ASN A 42 -5.79 8.40 -6.41
N CYS A 43 -4.98 7.37 -6.65
CA CYS A 43 -3.65 7.50 -7.24
C CYS A 43 -3.54 6.56 -8.45
N GLN A 44 -3.02 7.08 -9.56
CA GLN A 44 -2.60 6.25 -10.68
C GLN A 44 -1.12 5.91 -10.53
N LEU A 45 -0.79 4.63 -10.53
CA LEU A 45 0.58 4.12 -10.45
C LEU A 45 0.94 3.34 -11.72
N GLU A 46 2.21 3.39 -12.11
CA GLU A 46 2.79 2.57 -13.17
C GLU A 46 4.06 1.84 -12.71
N ASN A 47 4.50 0.84 -13.47
CA ASN A 47 5.71 0.04 -13.19
C ASN A 47 5.72 -0.54 -11.75
N ILE A 48 4.61 -1.16 -11.36
CA ILE A 48 4.33 -1.54 -9.99
C ILE A 48 4.93 -2.90 -9.63
N THR A 49 5.54 -2.97 -8.44
CA THR A 49 5.75 -4.22 -7.70
C THR A 49 4.64 -4.40 -6.66
N PHE A 50 3.92 -5.52 -6.74
CA PHE A 50 2.85 -5.88 -5.81
C PHE A 50 3.35 -6.87 -4.74
N THR A 51 3.00 -6.61 -3.49
CA THR A 51 3.23 -7.50 -2.35
C THR A 51 1.89 -7.86 -1.72
N ALA A 52 1.53 -9.14 -1.80
CA ALA A 52 0.34 -9.66 -1.13
C ALA A 52 0.46 -9.54 0.39
N LYS A 53 -0.67 -9.47 1.09
CA LYS A 53 -0.70 -9.48 2.56
C LYS A 53 0.11 -10.64 3.09
N ALA A 54 1.09 -10.35 3.94
CA ALA A 54 1.78 -11.37 4.71
C ALA A 54 0.79 -12.05 5.65
N GLN A 55 0.32 -13.25 5.31
CA GLN A 55 -0.24 -14.14 6.31
C GLN A 55 0.94 -14.52 7.21
N ALA A 56 0.99 -13.99 8.43
CA ALA A 56 1.86 -14.55 9.46
C ALA A 56 1.51 -16.04 9.50
N ALA A 57 2.42 -16.88 9.00
CA ALA A 57 2.23 -18.32 8.97
C ALA A 57 1.80 -18.72 10.38
N GLY A 58 0.56 -19.20 10.50
CA GLY A 58 -0.03 -19.54 11.77
C GLY A 58 0.98 -20.37 12.54
N ARG A 59 1.27 -19.95 13.77
CA ARG A 59 2.05 -20.74 14.72
C ARG A 59 1.32 -22.07 14.88
N GLY A 60 1.67 -23.05 14.05
CA GLY A 60 1.19 -24.41 14.15
C GLY A 60 1.69 -24.93 15.49
N THR A 61 0.83 -24.92 16.50
CA THR A 61 1.02 -25.77 17.67
C THR A 61 0.85 -27.20 17.17
N ALA A 62 1.94 -27.80 16.71
CA ALA A 62 2.04 -29.24 16.55
C ALA A 62 1.86 -29.84 17.95
N GLY A 63 0.62 -30.21 18.28
CA GLY A 63 0.35 -31.05 19.44
C GLY A 63 1.08 -32.38 19.23
N PRO A 64 1.82 -32.91 20.23
CA PRO A 64 2.46 -34.19 20.08
C PRO A 64 1.36 -35.27 20.04
N GLY A 65 1.04 -35.75 18.85
CA GLY A 65 0.28 -36.98 18.67
C GLY A 65 1.07 -38.15 19.24
N ARG A 66 0.71 -38.61 20.44
CA ARG A 66 1.07 -39.96 20.89
C ARG A 66 0.11 -40.94 20.22
N GLY A 67 0.62 -41.65 19.22
CA GLY A 67 0.02 -42.88 18.74
C GLY A 67 0.34 -44.03 19.69
N ARG A 68 -0.72 -44.77 20.03
CA ARG A 68 -0.78 -46.03 20.81
C ARG A 68 -0.46 -45.95 22.30
#